data_AF-A0A2G5TXA3-F1
#
_entry.id   AF-A0A2G5TXA3-F1
#
_cell.length_a   1.000
_cell.length_b   1.000
_cell.length_c   1.000
_cell.angle_alpha   90.00
_cell.angle_beta   90.00
_cell.angle_gamma   90.00
#
_symmetry.space_group_name_H-M   'P 1'
#
loop_
_entity.id
_entity.type
_entity.pdbx_description
1 polymer ?
#
loop_
_entity_poly.entity_id
_entity_poly.type
_entity_poly.pdbx_seq_one_letter_code
_entity_poly.pdbx_strand_id
1 'polypeptide(L)'
;MGPKVYHFLFLKDNGNVIEEIKLMIEHICEVFRSPITGITIVEESLIDWIIKFQPTIRYVWINDDVVNSVGTLDRIFENLNVTNHFRLKSIGNEPIMTDPIPFPSISIYNFYWFDLPSILNGTNAIIRLYRSILTTIDINTILKEWQLGYYLYNLEYLEIETFTFLERYDFILEVLKNLDWTPNFGNEGRPTTV
;
A
#
# COMPACT_ATOMS: atom_id res chain seq x y z
N MET A 1 -25.46 2.45 -14.37
CA MET A 1 -24.34 3.40 -14.18
C MET A 1 -24.03 4.01 -15.53
N GLY A 2 -24.03 5.35 -15.63
CA GLY A 2 -23.66 6.04 -16.88
C GLY A 2 -22.16 5.92 -17.18
N PRO A 3 -21.73 6.22 -18.42
CA PRO A 3 -20.32 6.20 -18.79
C PRO A 3 -19.51 7.18 -17.92
N LYS A 4 -18.42 6.70 -17.32
CA LYS A 4 -17.43 7.56 -16.65
C LYS A 4 -16.55 8.18 -17.72
N VAL A 5 -16.63 9.50 -17.88
CA VAL A 5 -15.70 10.26 -18.73
C VAL A 5 -14.53 10.70 -17.86
N TYR A 6 -13.32 10.34 -18.28
CA TYR A 6 -12.08 10.76 -17.62
C TYR A 6 -11.45 11.88 -18.44
N HIS A 7 -11.26 13.04 -17.82
CA HIS A 7 -10.54 14.15 -18.41
C HIS A 7 -9.10 14.14 -17.88
N PHE A 8 -8.14 14.14 -18.79
CA PHE A 8 -6.72 14.16 -18.46
C PHE A 8 -6.12 15.47 -18.95
N LEU A 9 -5.32 16.10 -18.09
CA LEU A 9 -4.51 17.26 -18.44
C LEU A 9 -3.05 16.83 -18.42
N PHE A 10 -2.35 17.04 -19.53
CA PHE A 10 -0.94 16.68 -19.67
C PHE A 10 -0.12 17.96 -19.82
N LEU A 11 0.89 18.11 -18.97
CA LEU A 11 1.88 19.17 -19.09
C LEU A 11 3.06 18.68 -19.94
N LYS A 12 3.60 19.59 -20.76
CA LYS A 12 4.81 19.31 -21.53
C LYS A 12 6.02 19.50 -20.63
N ASP A 13 6.89 18.50 -20.58
CA ASP A 13 8.14 18.62 -19.83
C ASP A 13 9.05 19.71 -20.43
N ASN A 14 9.33 20.73 -19.63
CA ASN A 14 10.19 21.86 -19.94
C ASN A 14 11.34 22.02 -18.93
N GLY A 15 11.56 21.01 -18.07
CA GLY A 15 12.56 21.04 -17.00
C GLY A 15 12.08 21.63 -15.66
N ASN A 16 10.85 22.17 -15.57
CA ASN A 16 10.25 22.65 -14.32
C ASN A 16 8.84 22.09 -14.08
N VAL A 17 8.57 20.90 -14.61
CA VAL A 17 7.22 20.31 -14.66
C VAL A 17 6.60 20.10 -13.27
N ILE A 18 7.41 19.85 -12.24
CA ILE A 18 6.91 19.59 -10.88
C ILE A 18 6.29 20.84 -10.25
N GLU A 19 6.96 21.99 -10.32
CA GLU A 19 6.42 23.24 -9.78
C GLU A 19 5.19 23.71 -10.58
N GLU A 20 5.19 23.50 -11.90
CA GLU A 20 4.03 23.77 -12.75
C GLU A 20 2.84 22.87 -12.40
N ILE A 21 3.07 21.59 -12.11
CA ILE A 21 2.04 20.66 -11.63
C ILE A 21 1.46 21.14 -10.29
N LYS A 22 2.30 21.55 -9.34
CA LYS A 22 1.84 22.06 -8.04
C LYS A 22 0.90 23.26 -8.22
N LEU A 23 1.35 24.29 -8.95
CA LEU A 23 0.56 25.49 -9.23
C LEU A 23 -0.75 25.18 -9.97
N MET A 24 -0.69 24.28 -10.95
CA MET A 24 -1.86 23.86 -11.70
C MET A 24 -2.88 23.14 -10.81
N ILE A 25 -2.43 22.23 -9.95
CA ILE A 25 -3.31 21.54 -9.01
C ILE A 25 -3.92 22.53 -8.01
N GLU A 26 -3.12 23.44 -7.45
CA GLU A 26 -3.60 24.49 -6.55
C GLU A 26 -4.71 25.33 -7.22
N HIS A 27 -4.47 25.76 -8.46
CA HIS A 27 -5.44 26.55 -9.22
C HIS A 27 -6.72 25.77 -9.54
N ILE A 28 -6.61 24.50 -9.95
CA ILE A 28 -7.77 23.64 -10.20
C ILE A 28 -8.59 23.47 -8.91
N CYS A 29 -7.93 23.17 -7.78
CA CYS A 29 -8.58 23.03 -6.50
C CYS A 29 -9.29 24.33 -6.07
N GLU A 30 -8.68 25.49 -6.31
CA GLU A 30 -9.28 26.80 -6.03
C GLU A 30 -10.51 27.08 -6.90
N VAL A 31 -10.39 26.92 -8.22
CA VAL A 31 -11.46 27.21 -9.20
C VAL A 31 -12.67 26.28 -9.00
N PHE A 32 -12.42 24.98 -8.85
CA PHE A 32 -13.48 23.97 -8.73
C PHE A 32 -13.92 23.73 -7.29
N ARG A 33 -13.24 24.32 -6.29
CA ARG A 33 -13.46 24.09 -4.86
C ARG A 33 -13.50 22.60 -4.51
N SER A 34 -12.65 21.82 -5.16
CA SER A 34 -12.61 20.36 -5.02
C SER A 34 -11.24 19.95 -4.50
N PRO A 35 -11.17 19.19 -3.39
CA PRO A 35 -9.90 18.66 -2.91
C PRO A 35 -9.36 17.58 -3.85
N ILE A 36 -8.08 17.31 -3.74
CA ILE A 36 -7.40 16.20 -4.40
C ILE A 36 -7.97 14.90 -3.83
N THR A 37 -8.53 14.06 -4.70
CA THR A 37 -8.98 12.72 -4.29
C THR A 37 -7.79 11.78 -4.12
N GLY A 38 -6.81 11.85 -5.02
CA GLY A 38 -5.60 11.05 -4.91
C GLY A 38 -4.43 11.63 -5.68
N ILE A 39 -3.21 11.22 -5.31
CA ILE A 39 -1.97 11.71 -5.90
C ILE A 39 -0.97 10.57 -6.14
N THR A 40 -0.30 10.63 -7.28
CA THR A 40 0.92 9.82 -7.51
C THR A 40 2.13 10.70 -7.26
N ILE A 41 2.96 10.32 -6.30
CA ILE A 41 4.19 10.99 -5.90
C ILE A 41 5.34 10.37 -6.67
N VAL A 42 6.01 11.19 -7.47
CA VAL A 42 7.13 10.79 -8.35
C VAL A 42 8.46 11.42 -7.95
N GLU A 43 8.46 12.30 -6.97
CA GLU A 43 9.64 12.97 -6.44
C GLU A 43 9.38 13.37 -4.97
N GLU A 44 10.42 13.40 -4.15
CA GLU A 44 10.31 13.70 -2.71
C GLU A 44 9.73 15.10 -2.44
N SER A 45 10.02 16.09 -3.29
CA SER A 45 9.51 17.46 -3.13
C SER A 45 7.97 17.57 -3.22
N LEU A 46 7.29 16.57 -3.78
CA LEU A 46 5.83 16.47 -3.78
C LEU A 46 5.27 16.03 -2.42
N ILE A 47 6.05 15.31 -1.60
CA ILE A 47 5.65 14.86 -0.26
C ILE A 47 5.46 16.08 0.65
N ASP A 48 6.46 16.95 0.71
CA ASP A 48 6.40 18.16 1.55
C ASP A 48 5.29 19.10 1.11
N TRP A 49 5.12 19.23 -0.20
CA TRP A 49 4.04 20.04 -0.76
C TRP A 49 2.66 19.47 -0.39
N ILE A 50 2.40 18.17 -0.58
CA ILE A 50 1.08 17.61 -0.32
C ILE A 50 0.73 17.60 1.17
N ILE A 51 1.72 17.36 2.05
CA ILE A 51 1.55 17.48 3.50
C ILE A 51 1.03 18.88 3.87
N LYS A 52 1.64 19.93 3.30
CA LYS A 52 1.25 21.31 3.58
C LYS A 52 -0.06 21.70 2.91
N PHE A 53 -0.28 21.27 1.68
CA PHE A 53 -1.41 21.69 0.86
C PHE A 53 -2.70 20.97 1.27
N GLN A 54 -2.65 19.66 1.49
CA GLN A 54 -3.81 18.85 1.83
C GLN A 54 -3.41 17.60 2.66
N PRO A 55 -3.23 17.74 3.98
CA PRO A 55 -2.72 16.66 4.83
C PRO A 55 -3.65 15.44 4.91
N THR A 56 -4.94 15.58 4.57
CA THR A 56 -5.88 14.46 4.49
C THR A 56 -6.21 14.15 3.03
N ILE A 57 -5.93 12.93 2.57
CA ILE A 57 -6.12 12.51 1.18
C ILE A 57 -6.64 11.06 1.14
N ARG A 58 -7.39 10.70 0.09
CA ARG A 58 -7.97 9.34 0.03
C ARG A 58 -6.98 8.33 -0.52
N TYR A 59 -6.26 8.69 -1.57
CA TYR A 59 -5.36 7.77 -2.27
C TYR A 59 -3.98 8.38 -2.44
N VAL A 60 -2.95 7.67 -2.01
CA VAL A 60 -1.56 8.05 -2.20
C VAL A 60 -0.83 6.90 -2.87
N TRP A 61 -0.13 7.20 -3.96
CA TRP A 61 0.73 6.24 -4.65
C TRP A 61 2.13 6.79 -4.77
N ILE A 62 3.10 6.19 -4.09
CA ILE A 62 4.49 6.59 -4.13
C ILE A 62 5.24 5.65 -5.08
N ASN A 63 5.91 6.24 -6.07
CA ASN A 63 6.70 5.50 -7.05
C ASN A 63 8.06 5.07 -6.50
N ASP A 64 8.75 4.24 -7.28
CA ASP A 64 10.08 3.74 -6.97
C ASP A 64 11.07 4.91 -6.75
N ASP A 65 12.00 4.74 -5.82
CA ASP A 65 13.14 5.65 -5.55
C ASP A 65 12.76 7.09 -5.12
N VAL A 66 11.48 7.32 -4.79
CA VAL A 66 11.00 8.58 -4.22
C VAL A 66 11.31 8.69 -2.73
N VAL A 67 11.18 7.57 -2.01
CA VAL A 67 11.44 7.48 -0.58
C VAL A 67 12.79 6.81 -0.40
N ASN A 68 13.79 7.60 0.00
CA ASN A 68 15.17 7.15 0.11
C ASN A 68 15.63 6.91 1.55
N SER A 69 14.77 7.16 2.54
CA SER A 69 15.09 6.97 3.97
C SER A 69 13.86 6.59 4.77
N VAL A 70 14.07 5.91 5.91
CA VAL A 70 13.02 5.67 6.90
C VAL A 70 12.47 7.00 7.44
N GLY A 71 13.32 8.02 7.62
CA GLY A 71 12.85 9.34 8.08
C GLY A 71 11.86 10.02 7.12
N THR A 72 11.98 9.79 5.81
CA THR A 72 10.99 10.26 4.83
C THR A 72 9.66 9.54 5.00
N LEU A 73 9.66 8.23 5.33
CA LEU A 73 8.43 7.50 5.68
C LEU A 73 7.80 7.99 6.97
N ASP A 74 8.59 8.13 8.03
CA ASP A 74 8.10 8.58 9.33
C ASP A 74 7.39 9.92 9.18
N ARG A 75 8.00 10.86 8.43
CA ARG A 75 7.38 12.13 8.08
C ARG A 75 6.05 11.95 7.34
N ILE A 76 5.95 11.01 6.39
CA ILE A 76 4.69 10.70 5.70
C ILE A 76 3.64 10.18 6.69
N PHE A 77 4.01 9.22 7.53
CA PHE A 77 3.10 8.56 8.47
C PHE A 77 2.61 9.51 9.56
N GLU A 78 3.45 10.43 10.02
CA GLU A 78 3.11 11.43 11.04
C GLU A 78 2.23 12.57 10.49
N ASN A 79 2.42 12.95 9.23
CA ASN A 79 1.84 14.20 8.69
C ASN A 79 0.77 14.00 7.62
N LEU A 80 0.65 12.82 7.02
CA LEU A 80 -0.44 12.50 6.10
C LEU A 80 -1.46 11.56 6.75
N ASN A 81 -2.72 11.95 6.65
CA ASN A 81 -3.86 11.11 6.96
C ASN A 81 -4.41 10.50 5.66
N VAL A 82 -3.96 9.29 5.32
CA VAL A 82 -4.47 8.55 4.15
C VAL A 82 -5.69 7.74 4.54
N THR A 83 -6.85 8.15 4.02
CA THR A 83 -8.15 7.65 4.49
C THR A 83 -8.67 6.43 3.76
N ASN A 84 -8.10 6.08 2.59
CA ASN A 84 -8.54 4.89 1.85
C ASN A 84 -7.37 3.96 1.50
N HIS A 85 -6.47 4.36 0.60
CA HIS A 85 -5.40 3.47 0.14
C HIS A 85 -4.05 4.15 0.02
N PHE A 86 -3.03 3.51 0.56
CA PHE A 86 -1.63 3.88 0.44
C PHE A 86 -0.86 2.82 -0.35
N ARG A 87 -0.21 3.21 -1.44
CA ARG A 87 0.71 2.35 -2.18
C ARG A 87 2.12 2.91 -2.09
N LEU A 88 3.08 2.03 -1.82
CA LEU A 88 4.49 2.33 -1.88
C LEU A 88 5.20 1.26 -2.71
N LYS A 89 5.96 1.68 -3.73
CA LYS A 89 6.59 0.73 -4.65
C LYS A 89 7.98 0.23 -4.24
N SER A 90 8.84 1.12 -3.78
CA SER A 90 10.14 0.74 -3.22
C SER A 90 10.60 1.81 -2.28
N ILE A 91 11.48 1.40 -1.37
CA ILE A 91 12.36 2.29 -0.64
C ILE A 91 13.77 1.95 -1.11
N GLY A 92 14.69 2.91 -1.03
CA GLY A 92 16.12 2.64 -1.16
C GLY A 92 16.61 1.54 -0.20
N ASN A 93 17.92 1.25 -0.25
CA ASN A 93 18.56 0.24 0.60
C ASN A 93 18.67 0.72 2.07
N GLU A 94 17.56 0.66 2.79
CA GLU A 94 17.42 1.14 4.17
C GLU A 94 17.08 -0.01 5.13
N PRO A 95 17.30 0.16 6.45
CA PRO A 95 17.06 -0.89 7.44
C PRO A 95 15.58 -1.27 7.53
N ILE A 96 15.36 -2.46 8.08
CA ILE A 96 14.03 -3.04 8.30
C ILE A 96 13.25 -2.17 9.28
N MET A 97 12.06 -1.74 8.85
CA MET A 97 11.06 -1.08 9.69
C MET A 97 10.32 -2.13 10.51
N THR A 98 10.09 -1.85 11.79
CA THR A 98 9.31 -2.70 12.70
C THR A 98 7.94 -2.13 13.05
N ASP A 99 7.73 -0.85 12.75
CA ASP A 99 6.48 -0.16 13.06
C ASP A 99 5.42 -0.45 12.00
N PRO A 100 4.15 -0.60 12.40
CA PRO A 100 3.07 -0.85 11.46
C PRO A 100 2.77 0.39 10.60
N ILE A 101 2.43 0.18 9.33
CA ILE A 101 1.99 1.27 8.44
C ILE A 101 0.58 1.73 8.88
N PRO A 102 0.38 3.01 9.24
CA PRO A 102 -0.83 3.47 9.94
C PRO A 102 -2.01 3.78 8.99
N PHE A 103 -2.16 3.03 7.89
CA PHE A 103 -3.19 3.30 6.88
C PHE A 103 -4.14 2.12 6.70
N PRO A 104 -5.45 2.35 6.48
CA PRO A 104 -6.44 1.28 6.48
C PRO A 104 -6.22 0.25 5.36
N SER A 105 -5.81 0.68 4.16
CA SER A 105 -5.45 -0.21 3.07
C SER A 105 -4.07 0.11 2.53
N ILE A 106 -3.24 -0.92 2.42
CA ILE A 106 -1.86 -0.80 1.94
C ILE A 106 -1.56 -1.72 0.75
N SER A 107 -0.75 -1.21 -0.19
CA SER A 107 -0.10 -2.00 -1.24
C SER A 107 1.39 -1.70 -1.24
N ILE A 108 2.21 -2.67 -0.83
CA ILE A 108 3.65 -2.50 -0.73
C ILE A 108 4.33 -3.41 -1.77
N TYR A 109 5.22 -2.85 -2.58
CA TYR A 109 6.05 -3.61 -3.52
C TYR A 109 7.51 -3.66 -3.02
N ASN A 110 8.28 -4.65 -3.50
CA ASN A 110 9.73 -4.78 -3.30
C ASN A 110 10.18 -4.60 -1.83
N PHE A 111 9.52 -5.30 -0.90
CA PHE A 111 9.55 -4.92 0.51
C PHE A 111 10.61 -5.62 1.37
N TYR A 112 11.89 -5.54 1.02
CA TYR A 112 12.96 -6.10 1.88
C TYR A 112 13.02 -5.50 3.29
N TRP A 113 12.40 -4.33 3.47
CA TRP A 113 12.40 -3.53 4.69
C TRP A 113 11.11 -3.68 5.53
N PHE A 114 10.09 -4.42 5.07
CA PHE A 114 8.81 -4.56 5.79
C PHE A 114 8.67 -6.00 6.31
N ASP A 115 8.79 -6.17 7.63
CA ASP A 115 8.92 -7.47 8.25
C ASP A 115 7.60 -8.05 8.80
N LEU A 116 7.66 -9.31 9.22
CA LEU A 116 6.54 -10.03 9.81
C LEU A 116 5.98 -9.31 11.06
N PRO A 117 6.79 -8.84 12.03
CA PRO A 117 6.31 -8.01 13.14
C PRO A 117 5.48 -6.80 12.72
N SER A 118 5.92 -6.03 11.71
CA SER A 118 5.20 -4.86 11.22
C SER A 118 3.83 -5.23 10.64
N ILE A 119 3.75 -6.37 9.96
CA ILE A 119 2.49 -6.91 9.43
C ILE A 119 1.55 -7.31 10.57
N LEU A 120 2.02 -8.15 11.50
CA LEU A 120 1.19 -8.70 12.57
C LEU A 120 0.65 -7.63 13.53
N ASN A 121 1.47 -6.62 13.84
CA ASN A 121 1.09 -5.51 14.71
C ASN A 121 0.29 -4.41 13.98
N GLY A 122 0.04 -4.59 12.68
CA GLY A 122 -0.75 -3.69 11.86
C GLY A 122 -2.22 -3.63 12.25
N THR A 123 -2.85 -2.48 11.95
CA THR A 123 -4.30 -2.28 12.08
C THR A 123 -4.99 -2.20 10.73
N ASN A 124 -4.29 -2.59 9.66
CA ASN A 124 -4.75 -2.51 8.28
C ASN A 124 -5.92 -3.48 8.03
N ALA A 125 -6.96 -3.00 7.35
CA ALA A 125 -8.06 -3.84 6.87
C ALA A 125 -7.72 -4.57 5.59
N ILE A 126 -6.84 -4.00 4.77
CA ILE A 126 -6.47 -4.57 3.48
C ILE A 126 -4.96 -4.49 3.33
N ILE A 127 -4.33 -5.64 3.11
CA ILE A 127 -2.88 -5.76 2.91
C ILE A 127 -2.62 -6.42 1.56
N ARG A 128 -1.88 -5.73 0.68
CA ARG A 128 -1.36 -6.28 -0.57
C ARG A 128 0.15 -6.19 -0.59
N LEU A 129 0.79 -7.34 -0.74
CA LEU A 129 2.22 -7.50 -0.66
C LEU A 129 2.72 -8.06 -1.98
N TYR A 130 3.44 -7.24 -2.73
CA TYR A 130 3.94 -7.59 -4.04
C TYR A 130 5.45 -7.78 -4.01
N ARG A 131 5.94 -8.80 -4.72
CA ARG A 131 7.38 -9.11 -4.78
C ARG A 131 7.97 -9.36 -3.39
N SER A 132 7.25 -10.17 -2.62
CA SER A 132 7.57 -10.48 -1.23
C SER A 132 8.79 -11.37 -1.07
N ILE A 133 9.56 -11.13 0.02
CA ILE A 133 10.59 -12.05 0.54
C ILE A 133 10.07 -12.96 1.67
N LEU A 134 8.77 -12.89 2.01
CA LEU A 134 8.18 -13.72 3.04
C LEU A 134 8.34 -15.19 2.66
N THR A 135 8.82 -15.97 3.64
CA THR A 135 8.90 -17.41 3.52
C THR A 135 7.52 -18.04 3.65
N THR A 136 7.41 -19.31 3.27
CA THR A 136 6.19 -20.10 3.53
C THR A 136 5.84 -20.14 5.02
N ILE A 137 6.84 -20.11 5.90
CA ILE A 137 6.69 -20.06 7.37
C ILE A 137 6.08 -18.72 7.81
N ASP A 138 6.57 -17.60 7.26
CA ASP A 138 6.03 -16.28 7.60
C ASP A 138 4.57 -16.15 7.18
N ILE A 139 4.24 -16.59 5.95
CA ILE A 139 2.86 -16.57 5.44
C ILE A 139 1.96 -17.47 6.29
N ASN A 140 2.42 -18.68 6.63
CA ASN A 140 1.69 -19.58 7.52
C ASN A 140 1.42 -18.94 8.89
N THR A 141 2.40 -18.20 9.42
CA THR A 141 2.27 -17.47 10.69
C THR A 141 1.20 -16.38 10.59
N ILE A 142 1.25 -15.54 9.54
CA ILE A 142 0.23 -14.51 9.27
C ILE A 142 -1.18 -15.12 9.24
N LEU A 143 -1.35 -16.23 8.51
CA LEU A 143 -2.66 -16.89 8.38
C LEU A 143 -3.15 -17.49 9.72
N LYS A 144 -2.25 -18.07 10.52
CA LYS A 144 -2.60 -18.62 11.84
C LYS A 144 -3.05 -17.52 12.79
N GLU A 145 -2.28 -16.44 12.85
CA GLU A 145 -2.58 -15.32 13.73
C GLU A 145 -3.89 -14.63 13.32
N TRP A 146 -4.15 -14.51 12.02
CA TRP A 146 -5.43 -14.02 11.50
C TRP A 146 -6.59 -14.97 11.86
N GLN A 147 -6.41 -16.29 11.74
CA GLN A 147 -7.42 -17.28 12.12
C GLN A 147 -7.73 -17.27 13.63
N LEU A 148 -6.72 -17.03 14.47
CA LEU A 148 -6.89 -16.93 15.93
C LEU A 148 -7.56 -15.61 16.34
N GLY A 149 -7.43 -14.56 15.53
CA GLY A 149 -8.04 -13.25 15.77
C GLY A 149 -7.35 -12.41 16.87
N TYR A 150 -6.17 -12.83 17.35
CA TYR A 150 -5.39 -12.07 18.33
C TYR A 150 -4.61 -10.92 17.69
N TYR A 151 -4.05 -11.17 16.52
CA TYR A 151 -3.44 -10.17 15.65
C TYR A 151 -4.26 -10.03 14.38
N LEU A 152 -4.03 -8.96 13.61
CA LEU A 152 -4.71 -8.74 12.34
C LEU A 152 -6.25 -8.72 12.48
N TYR A 153 -6.78 -8.31 13.62
CA TYR A 153 -8.23 -8.37 13.91
C TYR A 153 -9.07 -7.44 13.02
N ASN A 154 -8.45 -6.43 12.41
CA ASN A 154 -9.09 -5.58 11.41
C ASN A 154 -8.98 -6.13 9.98
N LEU A 155 -8.13 -7.14 9.74
CA LEU A 155 -7.81 -7.61 8.40
C LEU A 155 -9.02 -8.31 7.76
N GLU A 156 -9.44 -7.78 6.63
CA GLU A 156 -10.53 -8.28 5.79
C GLU A 156 -10.01 -8.91 4.49
N TYR A 157 -8.87 -8.43 4.00
CA TYR A 157 -8.27 -8.89 2.74
C TYR A 157 -6.75 -8.95 2.80
N LEU A 158 -6.21 -10.11 2.42
CA LEU A 158 -4.77 -10.35 2.30
C LEU A 158 -4.45 -10.87 0.90
N GLU A 159 -3.52 -10.21 0.22
CA GLU A 159 -2.93 -10.66 -1.05
C GLU A 159 -1.41 -10.65 -0.91
N ILE A 160 -0.78 -11.78 -1.24
CA ILE A 160 0.68 -11.92 -1.22
C ILE A 160 1.12 -12.52 -2.55
N GLU A 161 1.93 -11.77 -3.30
CA GLU A 161 2.66 -12.23 -4.48
C GLU A 161 4.11 -12.53 -4.08
N THR A 162 4.50 -13.81 -4.20
CA THR A 162 5.83 -14.31 -3.86
C THR A 162 6.55 -14.85 -5.09
N PHE A 163 7.88 -14.72 -5.15
CA PHE A 163 8.71 -15.37 -6.17
C PHE A 163 9.41 -16.62 -5.62
N THR A 164 8.67 -17.63 -5.17
CA THR A 164 9.31 -18.87 -4.73
C THR A 164 9.54 -19.82 -5.91
N PHE A 165 10.74 -20.40 -6.00
CA PHE A 165 11.08 -21.44 -6.98
C PHE A 165 10.59 -22.85 -6.58
N LEU A 166 9.87 -22.98 -5.46
CA LEU A 166 9.28 -24.25 -5.05
C LEU A 166 8.21 -24.69 -6.06
N GLU A 167 8.07 -25.99 -6.27
CA GLU A 167 6.92 -26.51 -7.00
C GLU A 167 5.64 -26.02 -6.31
N ARG A 168 4.70 -25.51 -7.10
CA ARG A 168 3.47 -24.85 -6.60
C ARG A 168 2.72 -25.66 -5.55
N TYR A 169 2.79 -26.99 -5.62
CA TYR A 169 2.14 -27.90 -4.69
C TYR A 169 2.82 -27.89 -3.31
N ASP A 170 4.14 -28.02 -3.25
CA ASP A 170 4.90 -28.02 -2.00
C ASP A 170 4.77 -26.69 -1.28
N PHE A 171 4.80 -25.58 -2.03
CA PHE A 171 4.54 -24.24 -1.49
C PHE A 171 3.20 -24.16 -0.76
N ILE A 172 2.12 -24.65 -1.40
CA ILE A 172 0.78 -24.62 -0.81
C ILE A 172 0.71 -25.49 0.45
N LEU A 173 1.32 -26.67 0.44
CA LEU A 173 1.34 -27.56 1.60
C LEU A 173 2.03 -26.94 2.80
N GLU A 174 3.15 -26.23 2.58
CA GLU A 174 3.86 -25.54 3.65
C GLU A 174 3.06 -24.35 4.20
N VAL A 175 2.51 -23.51 3.31
CA VAL A 175 1.68 -22.35 3.70
C VAL A 175 0.43 -22.77 4.48
N LEU A 176 -0.20 -23.88 4.09
CA LEU A 176 -1.43 -24.37 4.72
C LEU A 176 -1.20 -25.31 5.91
N LYS A 177 0.06 -25.58 6.26
CA LYS A 177 0.40 -26.55 7.29
C LYS A 177 -0.17 -26.14 8.65
N ASN A 178 -0.97 -27.04 9.23
CA ASN A 178 -1.62 -26.87 10.53
C ASN A 178 -2.56 -25.64 10.59
N LEU A 179 -3.14 -25.21 9.46
CA LEU A 179 -4.29 -24.31 9.43
C LEU A 179 -5.58 -25.13 9.43
N ASP A 180 -6.61 -24.63 10.10
CA ASP A 180 -7.96 -25.23 10.01
C ASP A 180 -8.65 -24.70 8.76
N TRP A 181 -8.16 -25.13 7.59
CA TRP A 181 -8.73 -24.72 6.31
C TRP A 181 -9.81 -25.71 5.85
N THR A 182 -10.91 -25.18 5.33
CA THR A 182 -11.93 -25.98 4.67
C THR A 182 -11.67 -25.96 3.17
N PRO A 183 -11.49 -27.10 2.49
CA PRO A 183 -11.36 -27.11 1.03
C PRO A 183 -12.65 -26.61 0.39
N ASN A 184 -12.62 -25.40 -0.16
CA ASN A 184 -13.70 -24.88 -0.97
C ASN A 184 -13.31 -24.97 -2.45
N PHE A 185 -14.02 -25.81 -3.21
CA PHE A 185 -13.76 -26.04 -4.64
C PHE A 185 -14.45 -24.99 -5.55
N GLY A 186 -15.04 -23.93 -4.99
CA GLY A 186 -15.73 -22.88 -5.74
C GLY A 186 -15.58 -21.48 -5.12
N ASN A 187 -16.06 -20.47 -5.85
CA ASN A 187 -16.11 -19.07 -5.39
C ASN A 187 -17.30 -18.77 -4.46
N GLU A 188 -18.10 -19.78 -4.11
CA GLU A 188 -19.28 -19.66 -3.26
C GLU A 188 -18.83 -19.39 -1.82
N GLY A 189 -18.82 -18.12 -1.42
CA GLY A 189 -18.43 -17.68 -0.08
C GLY A 189 -17.31 -16.63 -0.03
N ARG A 190 -16.69 -16.28 -1.16
CA ARG A 190 -15.81 -15.10 -1.20
C ARG A 190 -16.64 -13.85 -0.93
N PRO A 191 -16.21 -12.94 -0.03
CA PRO A 191 -16.78 -11.62 0.05
C PRO A 191 -16.72 -10.96 -1.34
N THR A 192 -17.87 -10.69 -1.94
CA THR A 192 -17.98 -10.12 -3.30
C THR A 192 -17.86 -8.60 -3.32
N THR A 193 -17.75 -7.99 -2.14
CA THR A 193 -17.62 -6.56 -1.94
C THR A 193 -16.40 -6.30 -1.07
N VAL A 194 -15.42 -5.63 -1.67
CA VAL A 194 -14.33 -4.91 -1.03
C VAL A 194 -14.59 -3.42 -1.27
#